data_AF-A0A089RCR8-F1
#
_entry.id   AF-A0A089RCR8-F1
#
_cell.length_a   1.000
_cell.length_b   1.000
_cell.length_c   1.000
_cell.angle_alpha   90.00
_cell.angle_beta   90.00
_cell.angle_gamma   90.00
#
_symmetry.space_group_name_H-M   'P 1'
#
loop_
_entity.id
_entity.type
_entity.pdbx_description
1 polymer ?
#
loop_
_entity_poly.entity_id
_entity_poly.type
_entity_poly.pdbx_seq_one_letter_code
_entity_poly.pdbx_strand_id
1 'polypeptide(L)'
;MEIIERYQPEFVLRHAARSEACSCPACSRASEGWPQANVKLTTQLRESLDPGCESVARELLFNPQAFELQISQAEVQGTVELTAWDEMLNQQCINLAVHPALSLEVSLYAIGVLLSKAQQYLVDDKRDPALLMSMGEQLAQLAEHGVLEEQLTMLPVIKEHRLAALKEMGVMRLNLNLPMADKMSMMLKLSELNIMQPNRLSERFQELQQNLAKCQVLTEQPHILRNVLIYRLYQNVFPGIKCENYGLAFQALTRQFFQLKMLFAVWSADRQMLSDGEIVTLFSAWFGWDGNCPQAEAAAVSSDFSLLVGLSLLIDRP
;
A
#
# COMPACT_ATOMS: atom_id res chain seq x y z
N MET A 1 30.15 8.63 -19.81
CA MET A 1 29.10 8.82 -18.79
C MET A 1 28.38 7.49 -18.68
N GLU A 2 28.21 6.99 -17.47
CA GLU A 2 27.51 5.72 -17.25
C GLU A 2 26.01 5.94 -17.44
N ILE A 3 25.38 5.06 -18.22
CA ILE A 3 23.98 5.14 -18.61
C ILE A 3 23.24 4.04 -17.87
N ILE A 4 22.11 4.40 -17.26
CA ILE A 4 21.24 3.50 -16.51
C ILE A 4 19.83 3.48 -17.10
N GLU A 5 19.06 2.46 -16.73
CA GLU A 5 17.67 2.34 -17.14
C GLU A 5 16.79 3.35 -16.38
N ARG A 6 15.89 3.99 -17.12
CA ARG A 6 14.86 4.89 -16.61
C ARG A 6 13.51 4.27 -16.84
N TYR A 7 12.77 4.07 -15.75
CA TYR A 7 11.43 3.51 -15.73
C TYR A 7 10.42 4.62 -15.49
N GLN A 8 9.49 4.81 -16.42
CA GLN A 8 8.47 5.84 -16.33
C GLN A 8 7.07 5.22 -16.41
N PRO A 9 6.31 5.19 -15.30
CA PRO A 9 4.93 4.70 -15.30
C PRO A 9 3.96 5.61 -16.07
N GLU A 10 2.94 5.01 -16.69
CA GLU A 10 1.89 5.72 -17.42
C GLU A 10 1.18 6.80 -16.58
N PHE A 11 0.97 6.60 -15.27
CA PHE A 11 0.33 7.63 -14.44
C PHE A 11 1.16 8.92 -14.36
N VAL A 12 2.51 8.82 -14.45
CA VAL A 12 3.42 9.97 -14.48
C VAL A 12 3.27 10.72 -15.79
N LEU A 13 3.22 10.00 -16.91
CA LEU A 13 3.05 10.57 -18.25
C LEU A 13 1.72 11.29 -18.40
N ARG A 14 0.63 10.63 -17.98
CA ARG A 14 -0.72 11.22 -18.03
C ARG A 14 -0.82 12.46 -17.15
N HIS A 15 -0.22 12.42 -15.97
CA HIS A 15 -0.18 13.60 -15.11
C HIS A 15 0.62 14.76 -15.75
N ALA A 16 1.75 14.47 -16.38
CA ALA A 16 2.57 15.47 -17.08
C ALA A 16 1.84 16.09 -18.30
N ALA A 17 0.97 15.32 -18.96
CA ALA A 17 0.16 15.78 -20.10
C ALA A 17 -1.03 16.68 -19.70
N ARG A 18 -1.29 16.87 -18.40
CA ARG A 18 -2.40 17.71 -17.93
C ARG A 18 -2.11 19.19 -18.22
N SER A 19 -3.12 19.90 -18.71
CA SER A 19 -3.06 21.34 -18.97
C SER A 19 -3.23 22.19 -17.71
N GLU A 20 -3.93 21.68 -16.69
CA GLU A 20 -4.28 22.41 -15.48
C GLU A 20 -3.51 21.88 -14.26
N ALA A 21 -2.92 22.82 -13.51
CA ALA A 21 -2.32 22.53 -12.21
C ALA A 21 -3.39 22.11 -11.19
N CYS A 22 -3.03 21.20 -10.29
CA CYS A 22 -3.92 20.78 -9.23
C CYS A 22 -4.07 21.87 -8.16
N SER A 23 -5.31 22.11 -7.73
CA SER A 23 -5.66 23.10 -6.72
C SER A 23 -5.94 22.49 -5.34
N CYS A 24 -5.49 21.27 -5.06
CA CYS A 24 -5.77 20.63 -3.78
C CYS A 24 -5.00 21.29 -2.61
N PRO A 25 -5.45 21.10 -1.35
CA PRO A 25 -4.80 21.70 -0.19
C PRO A 25 -3.32 21.35 -0.03
N ALA A 26 -2.90 20.15 -0.48
CA ALA A 26 -1.50 19.73 -0.44
C ALA A 26 -0.65 20.55 -1.43
N CYS A 27 -1.11 20.73 -2.66
CA CYS A 27 -0.43 21.54 -3.68
C CYS A 27 -0.18 22.98 -3.20
N SER A 28 -1.15 23.56 -2.50
CA SER A 28 -1.09 24.95 -2.01
C SER A 28 -0.03 25.17 -0.93
N ARG A 29 0.45 24.10 -0.27
CA ARG A 29 1.43 24.15 0.81
C ARG A 29 2.73 23.43 0.46
N ALA A 30 2.83 22.92 -0.76
CA ALA A 30 3.93 22.08 -1.19
C ALA A 30 5.21 22.91 -1.41
N SER A 31 6.36 22.28 -1.19
CA SER A 31 7.65 22.86 -1.55
C SER A 31 7.84 22.88 -3.08
N GLU A 32 8.75 23.71 -3.55
CA GLU A 32 9.17 23.73 -4.95
C GLU A 32 9.60 22.32 -5.41
N GLY A 33 9.16 21.91 -6.61
CA GLY A 33 9.45 20.59 -7.20
C GLY A 33 8.48 19.47 -6.84
N TRP A 34 7.64 19.62 -5.82
CA TRP A 34 6.55 18.67 -5.55
C TRP A 34 5.46 18.78 -6.64
N PRO A 35 4.83 17.68 -7.11
CA PRO A 35 4.78 16.33 -6.53
C PRO A 35 5.83 15.33 -7.05
N GLN A 36 6.96 15.76 -7.60
CA GLN A 36 7.99 14.82 -8.06
C GLN A 36 8.56 13.98 -6.91
N ALA A 37 8.60 12.66 -7.09
CA ALA A 37 8.98 11.70 -6.05
C ALA A 37 9.92 10.59 -6.60
N ASN A 38 10.77 10.92 -7.56
CA ASN A 38 11.62 9.93 -8.24
C ASN A 38 12.57 9.19 -7.28
N VAL A 39 12.71 7.88 -7.47
CA VAL A 39 13.72 7.06 -6.78
C VAL A 39 14.98 7.00 -7.64
N LYS A 40 16.04 7.64 -7.16
CA LYS A 40 17.32 7.74 -7.86
C LYS A 40 18.30 6.72 -7.29
N LEU A 41 18.50 5.61 -8.00
CA LEU A 41 19.47 4.58 -7.64
C LEU A 41 20.71 4.69 -8.52
N THR A 42 21.78 3.99 -8.13
CA THR A 42 23.02 3.91 -8.92
C THR A 42 22.85 3.10 -10.21
N THR A 43 21.90 2.15 -10.24
CA THR A 43 21.67 1.25 -11.38
C THR A 43 20.41 1.59 -12.19
N GLN A 44 19.47 2.34 -11.61
CA GLN A 44 18.20 2.67 -12.25
C GLN A 44 17.59 3.98 -11.73
N LEU A 45 16.81 4.64 -12.58
CA LEU A 45 15.98 5.78 -12.23
C LEU A 45 14.51 5.35 -12.32
N ARG A 46 13.78 5.43 -11.21
CA ARG A 46 12.34 5.17 -11.18
C ARG A 46 11.59 6.49 -11.05
N GLU A 47 10.84 6.86 -12.08
CA GLU A 47 10.02 8.06 -12.02
C GLU A 47 8.72 7.83 -11.30
N SER A 48 8.31 8.82 -10.51
CA SER A 48 7.11 8.71 -9.71
C SER A 48 6.65 10.08 -9.24
N LEU A 49 5.40 10.14 -8.81
CA LEU A 49 4.78 11.32 -8.26
C LEU A 49 4.10 10.99 -6.93
N ASP A 50 4.10 11.94 -6.00
CA ASP A 50 3.48 11.83 -4.69
C ASP A 50 1.94 11.91 -4.79
N PRO A 51 1.20 10.83 -4.47
CA PRO A 51 -0.25 10.81 -4.53
C PRO A 51 -0.94 11.55 -3.36
N GLY A 52 -0.20 12.22 -2.48
CA GLY A 52 -0.76 13.31 -1.67
C GLY A 52 -1.36 14.44 -2.53
N CYS A 53 -0.95 14.53 -3.81
CA CYS A 53 -1.62 15.34 -4.82
C CYS A 53 -2.88 14.64 -5.35
N GLU A 54 -4.03 15.32 -5.34
CA GLU A 54 -5.29 14.73 -5.80
C GLU A 54 -5.32 14.44 -7.31
N SER A 55 -4.63 15.22 -8.14
CA SER A 55 -4.51 14.89 -9.57
C SER A 55 -3.63 13.68 -9.82
N VAL A 56 -2.55 13.51 -9.04
CA VAL A 56 -1.69 12.32 -9.11
C VAL A 56 -2.45 11.10 -8.62
N ALA A 57 -3.10 11.19 -7.46
CA ALA A 57 -3.96 10.14 -6.92
C ALA A 57 -5.02 9.69 -7.93
N ARG A 58 -5.62 10.63 -8.67
CA ARG A 58 -6.61 10.29 -9.70
C ARG A 58 -6.01 9.44 -10.82
N GLU A 59 -4.89 9.85 -11.40
CA GLU A 59 -4.23 9.07 -12.46
C GLU A 59 -3.71 7.72 -11.93
N LEU A 60 -3.21 7.69 -10.70
CA LEU A 60 -2.72 6.48 -10.05
C LEU A 60 -3.85 5.46 -9.82
N LEU A 61 -4.95 5.90 -9.20
CA LEU A 61 -6.01 5.00 -8.73
C LEU A 61 -6.91 4.52 -9.88
N PHE A 62 -7.28 5.42 -10.79
CA PHE A 62 -8.36 5.14 -11.75
C PHE A 62 -7.87 4.73 -13.13
N ASN A 63 -6.57 4.84 -13.44
CA ASN A 63 -6.01 4.30 -14.67
C ASN A 63 -5.63 2.83 -14.49
N PRO A 64 -6.30 1.85 -15.13
CA PRO A 64 -5.92 0.44 -15.04
C PRO A 64 -4.49 0.18 -15.55
N GLN A 65 -3.98 1.04 -16.44
CA GLN A 65 -2.64 0.98 -17.00
C GLN A 65 -1.63 1.84 -16.24
N ALA A 66 -1.94 2.33 -15.03
CA ALA A 66 -1.09 3.26 -14.29
C ALA A 66 0.40 2.84 -14.21
N PHE A 67 0.66 1.54 -14.15
CA PHE A 67 2.00 0.94 -14.04
C PHE A 67 2.50 0.25 -15.30
N GLU A 68 1.93 0.52 -16.47
CA GLU A 68 2.64 0.24 -17.72
C GLU A 68 3.89 1.13 -17.79
N LEU A 69 5.07 0.51 -17.89
CA LEU A 69 6.35 1.20 -17.80
C LEU A 69 6.90 1.51 -19.19
N GLN A 70 7.23 2.78 -19.43
CA GLN A 70 8.11 3.18 -20.52
C GLN A 70 9.56 3.11 -20.06
N ILE A 71 10.36 2.31 -20.77
CA ILE A 71 11.77 2.11 -20.48
C ILE A 71 12.59 3.00 -21.43
N SER A 72 13.48 3.79 -20.85
CA SER A 72 14.42 4.64 -21.59
C SER A 72 15.77 4.64 -20.88
N GLN A 73 16.72 5.41 -21.41
CA GLN A 73 18.05 5.57 -20.82
C GLN A 73 18.17 6.92 -20.12
N ALA A 74 18.88 6.96 -19.00
CA ALA A 74 19.21 8.18 -18.28
C ALA A 74 20.64 8.15 -17.74
N GLU A 75 21.17 9.31 -17.40
CA GLU A 75 22.43 9.40 -16.68
C GLU A 75 22.26 8.99 -15.21
N VAL A 76 23.32 8.44 -14.62
CA VAL A 76 23.34 8.15 -13.18
C VAL A 76 23.17 9.43 -12.38
N GLN A 77 22.13 9.49 -11.56
CA GLN A 77 21.85 10.61 -10.65
C GLN A 77 21.75 10.18 -9.18
N GLY A 78 21.71 8.88 -8.90
CA GLY A 78 21.56 8.33 -7.56
C GLY A 78 22.89 7.94 -6.94
N THR A 79 22.97 8.02 -5.61
CA THR A 79 24.10 7.51 -4.81
C THR A 79 23.73 6.27 -4.00
N VAL A 80 22.45 5.87 -4.01
CA VAL A 80 21.96 4.71 -3.27
C VAL A 80 22.16 3.47 -4.13
N GLU A 81 22.90 2.51 -3.58
CA GLU A 81 23.10 1.20 -4.18
C GLU A 81 21.89 0.30 -3.92
N LEU A 82 21.37 -0.29 -5.00
CA LEU A 82 20.39 -1.36 -4.91
C LEU A 82 21.13 -2.68 -5.08
N THR A 83 21.14 -3.51 -4.03
CA THR A 83 21.78 -4.82 -4.10
C THR A 83 20.98 -5.76 -5.00
N ALA A 84 21.63 -6.73 -5.64
CA ALA A 84 20.94 -7.74 -6.45
C ALA A 84 19.89 -8.53 -5.65
N TRP A 85 20.10 -8.69 -4.33
CA TRP A 85 19.14 -9.30 -3.42
C TRP A 85 17.89 -8.43 -3.25
N ASP A 86 18.07 -7.14 -2.92
CA ASP A 86 16.95 -6.20 -2.72
C ASP A 86 16.17 -6.00 -4.03
N GLU A 87 16.87 -5.91 -5.16
CA GLU A 87 16.26 -5.81 -6.48
C GLU A 87 15.40 -7.04 -6.81
N MET A 88 15.96 -8.24 -6.62
CA MET A 88 15.23 -9.47 -6.88
C MET A 88 14.03 -9.62 -5.95
N LEU A 89 14.17 -9.31 -4.66
CA LEU A 89 13.06 -9.38 -3.71
C LEU A 89 11.94 -8.43 -4.11
N ASN A 90 12.29 -7.18 -4.43
CA ASN A 90 11.34 -6.19 -4.89
C ASN A 90 10.62 -6.64 -6.16
N GLN A 91 11.37 -7.18 -7.13
CA GLN A 91 10.81 -7.68 -8.39
C GLN A 91 9.84 -8.83 -8.16
N GLN A 92 10.16 -9.79 -7.27
CA GLN A 92 9.25 -10.88 -6.95
C GLN A 92 7.98 -10.40 -6.23
N CYS A 93 8.08 -9.40 -5.34
CA CYS A 93 6.89 -8.76 -4.77
C CYS A 93 6.01 -8.11 -5.85
N ILE A 94 6.62 -7.40 -6.82
CA ILE A 94 5.89 -6.79 -7.94
C ILE A 94 5.24 -7.87 -8.82
N ASN A 95 5.96 -8.94 -9.15
CA ASN A 95 5.44 -10.07 -9.93
C ASN A 95 4.20 -10.68 -9.29
N LEU A 96 4.23 -10.93 -7.97
CA LEU A 96 3.08 -11.41 -7.22
C LEU A 96 1.94 -10.40 -7.22
N ALA A 97 2.24 -9.10 -7.12
CA ALA A 97 1.23 -8.06 -7.18
C ALA A 97 0.57 -7.94 -8.56
N VAL A 98 1.26 -8.18 -9.67
CA VAL A 98 0.66 -8.10 -11.02
C VAL A 98 0.15 -9.46 -11.54
N HIS A 99 0.28 -10.53 -10.76
CA HIS A 99 -0.07 -11.87 -11.19
C HIS A 99 -1.59 -11.98 -11.45
N PRO A 100 -2.02 -12.42 -12.64
CA PRO A 100 -3.44 -12.38 -13.05
C PRO A 100 -4.33 -13.35 -12.26
N ALA A 101 -3.77 -14.47 -11.77
CA ALA A 101 -4.51 -15.45 -10.97
C ALA A 101 -4.74 -15.01 -9.51
N LEU A 102 -4.13 -13.92 -9.05
CA LEU A 102 -4.17 -13.51 -7.64
C LEU A 102 -5.13 -12.34 -7.44
N SER A 103 -6.04 -12.45 -6.48
CA SER A 103 -6.75 -11.28 -5.93
C SER A 103 -5.79 -10.40 -5.12
N LEU A 104 -6.24 -9.21 -4.69
CA LEU A 104 -5.41 -8.30 -3.89
C LEU A 104 -4.96 -8.97 -2.58
N GLU A 105 -5.90 -9.59 -1.87
CA GLU A 105 -5.68 -10.23 -0.57
C GLU A 105 -4.74 -11.43 -0.71
N VAL A 106 -4.92 -12.25 -1.76
CA VAL A 106 -4.05 -13.40 -2.00
C VAL A 106 -2.65 -12.94 -2.44
N SER A 107 -2.53 -11.80 -3.14
CA SER A 107 -1.23 -11.22 -3.48
C SER A 107 -0.48 -10.72 -2.25
N LEU A 108 -1.17 -10.01 -1.34
CA LEU A 108 -0.61 -9.59 -0.06
C LEU A 108 -0.20 -10.82 0.77
N TYR A 109 -1.02 -11.87 0.79
CA TYR A 109 -0.67 -13.13 1.45
C TYR A 109 0.61 -13.77 0.87
N ALA A 110 0.68 -13.90 -0.46
CA ALA A 110 1.84 -14.46 -1.16
C ALA A 110 3.12 -13.65 -0.89
N ILE A 111 3.02 -12.31 -0.89
CA ILE A 111 4.11 -11.42 -0.53
C ILE A 111 4.56 -11.68 0.92
N GLY A 112 3.62 -11.86 1.86
CA GLY A 112 3.94 -12.22 3.24
C GLY A 112 4.69 -13.55 3.35
N VAL A 113 4.29 -14.58 2.60
CA VAL A 113 4.97 -15.88 2.53
C VAL A 113 6.39 -15.73 1.96
N LEU A 114 6.54 -14.98 0.87
CA LEU A 114 7.84 -14.69 0.27
C LEU A 114 8.77 -13.99 1.27
N LEU A 115 8.28 -12.95 1.95
CA LEU A 115 9.05 -12.20 2.93
C LEU A 115 9.44 -13.04 4.15
N SER A 116 8.54 -13.90 4.63
CA SER A 116 8.86 -14.87 5.69
C SER A 116 10.05 -15.73 5.30
N LYS A 117 10.03 -16.28 4.07
CA LYS A 117 11.11 -17.14 3.59
C LYS A 117 12.41 -16.36 3.35
N ALA A 118 12.30 -15.17 2.77
CA ALA A 118 13.43 -14.28 2.55
C ALA A 118 14.11 -13.87 3.87
N GLN A 119 13.35 -13.62 4.93
CA GLN A 119 13.89 -13.32 6.26
C GLN A 119 14.69 -14.52 6.82
N GLN A 120 14.20 -15.75 6.64
CA GLN A 120 14.94 -16.95 7.06
C GLN A 120 16.28 -17.06 6.32
N TYR A 121 16.29 -16.78 5.01
CA TYR A 121 17.52 -16.76 4.25
C TYR A 121 18.50 -15.68 4.73
N LEU A 122 18.02 -14.49 5.10
CA LEU A 122 18.87 -13.45 5.69
C LEU A 122 19.48 -13.90 7.03
N VAL A 123 18.69 -14.54 7.90
CA VAL A 123 19.17 -15.05 9.20
C VAL A 123 20.20 -16.17 9.02
N ASP A 124 20.02 -17.00 8.00
CA ASP A 124 20.95 -18.06 7.61
C ASP A 124 22.16 -17.57 6.79
N ASP A 125 22.27 -16.26 6.54
CA ASP A 125 23.26 -15.61 5.65
C ASP A 125 23.30 -16.16 4.21
N LYS A 126 22.15 -16.61 3.69
CA LYS A 126 21.96 -17.10 2.32
C LYS A 126 21.42 -15.97 1.42
N ARG A 127 22.31 -15.12 0.91
CA ARG A 127 21.93 -13.94 0.11
C ARG A 127 22.02 -14.14 -1.40
N ASP A 128 21.65 -15.32 -1.89
CA ASP A 128 21.63 -15.62 -3.33
C ASP A 128 20.27 -15.21 -3.95
N PRO A 129 20.24 -14.24 -4.89
CA PRO A 129 19.00 -13.84 -5.58
C PRO A 129 18.27 -15.00 -6.27
N ALA A 130 18.96 -16.08 -6.67
CA ALA A 130 18.32 -17.24 -7.29
C ALA A 130 17.33 -17.95 -6.34
N LEU A 131 17.57 -17.90 -5.03
CA LEU A 131 16.64 -18.45 -4.03
C LEU A 131 15.30 -17.69 -4.04
N LEU A 132 15.34 -16.37 -4.17
CA LEU A 132 14.16 -15.53 -4.24
C LEU A 132 13.39 -15.74 -5.54
N MET A 133 14.11 -15.85 -6.65
CA MET A 133 13.51 -16.15 -7.96
C MET A 133 12.80 -17.51 -7.92
N SER A 134 13.46 -18.55 -7.43
CA SER A 134 12.87 -19.88 -7.29
C SER A 134 11.63 -19.88 -6.39
N MET A 135 11.66 -19.14 -5.28
CA MET A 135 10.51 -19.01 -4.38
C MET A 135 9.35 -18.27 -5.07
N GLY A 136 9.65 -17.21 -5.83
CA GLY A 136 8.66 -16.46 -6.59
C GLY A 136 7.96 -17.33 -7.64
N GLU A 137 8.72 -18.14 -8.39
CA GLU A 137 8.19 -19.10 -9.35
C GLU A 137 7.30 -20.16 -8.68
N GLN A 138 7.71 -20.68 -7.52
CA GLN A 138 6.89 -21.63 -6.76
C GLN A 138 5.57 -21.00 -6.31
N LEU A 139 5.60 -19.76 -5.81
CA LEU A 139 4.37 -19.05 -5.42
C LEU A 139 3.47 -18.75 -6.62
N ALA A 140 4.02 -18.41 -7.77
CA ALA A 140 3.25 -18.25 -9.01
C ALA A 140 2.56 -19.56 -9.43
N GLN A 141 3.27 -20.70 -9.37
CA GLN A 141 2.66 -22.00 -9.63
C GLN A 141 1.54 -22.33 -8.63
N LEU A 142 1.75 -22.08 -7.34
CA LEU A 142 0.71 -22.30 -6.32
C LEU A 142 -0.51 -21.38 -6.53
N ALA A 143 -0.30 -20.16 -7.05
CA ALA A 143 -1.36 -19.24 -7.43
C ALA A 143 -2.22 -19.81 -8.56
N GLU A 144 -1.59 -20.31 -9.63
CA GLU A 144 -2.29 -20.90 -10.79
C GLU A 144 -3.15 -22.11 -10.40
N HIS A 145 -2.76 -22.86 -9.36
CA HIS A 145 -3.50 -24.00 -8.85
C HIS A 145 -4.50 -23.64 -7.74
N GLY A 146 -4.69 -22.36 -7.41
CA GLY A 146 -5.63 -21.91 -6.37
C GLY A 146 -5.19 -22.21 -4.92
N VAL A 147 -4.02 -22.81 -4.73
CA VAL A 147 -3.54 -23.27 -3.40
C VAL A 147 -3.32 -22.10 -2.44
N LEU A 148 -2.83 -20.96 -2.94
CA LEU A 148 -2.62 -19.78 -2.10
C LEU A 148 -3.95 -19.18 -1.58
N GLU A 149 -5.00 -19.25 -2.38
CA GLU A 149 -6.33 -18.82 -1.96
C GLU A 149 -6.89 -19.75 -0.90
N GLU A 150 -6.78 -21.07 -1.09
CA GLU A 150 -7.17 -22.06 -0.09
C GLU A 150 -6.41 -21.84 1.23
N GLN A 151 -5.10 -21.65 1.19
CA GLN A 151 -4.28 -21.40 2.38
C GLN A 151 -4.68 -20.12 3.12
N LEU A 152 -4.98 -19.04 2.39
CA LEU A 152 -5.50 -17.81 2.98
C LEU A 152 -6.83 -18.04 3.71
N THR A 153 -7.73 -18.85 3.13
CA THR A 153 -9.02 -19.17 3.78
C THR A 153 -8.88 -20.06 5.03
N MET A 154 -7.76 -20.75 5.19
CA MET A 154 -7.47 -21.59 6.36
C MET A 154 -6.79 -20.82 7.51
N LEU A 155 -6.37 -19.57 7.29
CA LEU A 155 -5.72 -18.78 8.35
C LEU A 155 -6.70 -18.48 9.51
N PRO A 156 -6.24 -18.59 10.77
CA PRO A 156 -7.05 -18.24 11.92
C PRO A 156 -7.31 -16.72 11.98
N VAL A 157 -8.51 -16.35 12.43
CA VAL A 157 -8.89 -14.95 12.64
C VAL A 157 -8.37 -14.49 14.01
N ILE A 158 -7.45 -13.52 14.01
CA ILE A 158 -6.95 -12.86 15.24
C ILE A 158 -7.59 -11.47 15.31
N LYS A 159 -8.64 -11.34 16.11
CA LYS A 159 -9.48 -10.12 16.14
C LYS A 159 -8.77 -8.96 16.83
N GLU A 160 -7.93 -9.27 17.80
CA GLU A 160 -7.24 -8.33 18.67
C GLU A 160 -6.39 -7.34 17.86
N HIS A 161 -5.64 -7.84 16.88
CA HIS A 161 -4.80 -7.02 16.01
C HIS A 161 -5.61 -6.10 15.10
N ARG A 162 -6.76 -6.56 14.60
CA ARG A 162 -7.65 -5.73 13.78
C ARG A 162 -8.31 -4.63 14.58
N LEU A 163 -8.78 -4.95 15.79
CA LEU A 163 -9.37 -3.95 16.68
C LEU A 163 -8.32 -2.93 17.14
N ALA A 164 -7.08 -3.36 17.40
CA ALA A 164 -5.97 -2.45 17.68
C ALA A 164 -5.71 -1.50 16.49
N ALA A 165 -5.59 -2.04 15.27
CA ALA A 165 -5.39 -1.24 14.06
C ALA A 165 -6.56 -0.28 13.80
N LEU A 166 -7.81 -0.69 14.05
CA LEU A 166 -8.98 0.19 13.92
C LEU A 166 -8.95 1.31 14.97
N LYS A 167 -8.57 1.00 16.21
CA LYS A 167 -8.46 1.98 17.28
C LYS A 167 -7.41 3.05 16.97
N GLU A 168 -6.27 2.63 16.43
CA GLU A 168 -5.18 3.52 15.99
C GLU A 168 -5.64 4.56 14.95
N MET A 169 -6.66 4.26 14.14
CA MET A 169 -7.18 5.22 13.16
C MET A 169 -7.74 6.50 13.82
N GLY A 170 -8.12 6.47 15.10
CA GLY A 170 -8.67 7.66 15.76
C GLY A 170 -7.65 8.77 16.05
N VAL A 171 -6.35 8.50 15.89
CA VAL A 171 -5.33 9.56 15.92
C VAL A 171 -5.10 10.20 14.55
N MET A 172 -5.73 9.71 13.47
CA MET A 172 -5.59 10.28 12.14
C MET A 172 -6.03 11.74 12.11
N ARG A 173 -5.25 12.59 11.43
CA ARG A 173 -5.54 14.01 11.23
C ARG A 173 -5.45 14.31 9.74
N LEU A 174 -6.56 14.08 9.05
CA LEU A 174 -6.64 14.14 7.59
C LEU A 174 -6.90 15.57 7.10
N ASN A 175 -6.15 16.01 6.10
CA ASN A 175 -6.39 17.29 5.43
C ASN A 175 -7.33 17.12 4.24
N LEU A 176 -8.60 16.85 4.53
CA LEU A 176 -9.62 16.61 3.51
C LEU A 176 -10.00 17.88 2.74
N ASN A 177 -10.03 17.78 1.41
CA ASN A 177 -10.56 18.78 0.49
C ASN A 177 -12.09 18.62 0.33
N LEU A 178 -12.81 18.82 1.44
CA LEU A 178 -14.26 18.58 1.54
C LEU A 178 -14.93 19.75 2.27
N PRO A 179 -16.27 19.92 2.13
CA PRO A 179 -17.02 20.89 2.91
C PRO A 179 -16.78 20.72 4.41
N MET A 180 -16.79 21.82 5.16
CA MET A 180 -16.42 21.81 6.58
C MET A 180 -17.28 20.86 7.43
N ALA A 181 -18.58 20.77 7.14
CA ALA A 181 -19.49 19.85 7.85
C ALA A 181 -19.06 18.38 7.69
N ASP A 182 -18.71 17.97 6.48
CA ASP A 182 -18.27 16.62 6.18
C ASP A 182 -16.90 16.32 6.77
N LYS A 183 -15.98 17.28 6.70
CA LYS A 183 -14.67 17.18 7.35
C LYS A 183 -14.81 16.99 8.85
N MET A 184 -15.66 17.78 9.52
CA MET A 184 -15.91 17.65 10.95
C MET A 184 -16.54 16.30 11.30
N SER A 185 -17.56 15.87 10.54
CA SER A 185 -18.21 14.57 10.75
C SER A 185 -17.21 13.42 10.66
N MET A 186 -16.37 13.41 9.63
CA MET A 186 -15.34 12.39 9.44
C MET A 186 -14.31 12.38 10.58
N MET A 187 -13.84 13.57 10.99
CA MET A 187 -12.87 13.69 12.07
C MET A 187 -13.42 13.23 13.42
N LEU A 188 -14.71 13.48 13.69
CA LEU A 188 -15.40 12.98 14.88
C LEU A 188 -15.50 11.46 14.86
N LYS A 189 -16.00 10.87 13.77
CA LYS A 189 -16.09 9.41 13.62
C LYS A 189 -14.75 8.71 13.81
N LEU A 190 -13.67 9.26 13.26
CA LEU A 190 -12.32 8.72 13.48
C LEU A 190 -11.94 8.84 14.97
N SER A 191 -12.07 10.02 15.56
CA SER A 191 -11.67 10.26 16.96
C SER A 191 -12.42 9.37 17.95
N GLU A 192 -13.69 9.05 17.67
CA GLU A 192 -14.50 8.13 18.47
C GLU A 192 -13.90 6.72 18.55
N LEU A 193 -13.25 6.22 17.49
CA LEU A 193 -12.64 4.89 17.47
C LEU A 193 -11.60 4.72 18.59
N ASN A 194 -10.83 5.78 18.89
CA ASN A 194 -9.75 5.71 19.87
C ASN A 194 -10.26 5.63 21.33
N ILE A 195 -11.45 6.16 21.60
CA ILE A 195 -12.04 6.20 22.95
C ILE A 195 -13.09 5.10 23.18
N MET A 196 -13.47 4.38 22.13
CA MET A 196 -14.51 3.36 22.19
C MET A 196 -14.09 2.17 23.06
N GLN A 197 -15.05 1.65 23.85
CA GLN A 197 -14.84 0.46 24.67
C GLN A 197 -14.72 -0.80 23.78
N PRO A 198 -13.95 -1.84 24.19
CA PRO A 198 -13.64 -2.98 23.34
C PRO A 198 -14.86 -3.65 22.68
N ASN A 199 -15.93 -3.89 23.44
CA ASN A 199 -17.15 -4.53 22.90
C ASN A 199 -17.83 -3.66 21.83
N ARG A 200 -17.92 -2.35 22.08
CA ARG A 200 -18.49 -1.39 21.12
C ARG A 200 -17.60 -1.25 19.88
N LEU A 201 -16.28 -1.28 20.05
CA LEU A 201 -15.35 -1.23 18.92
C LEU A 201 -15.47 -2.49 18.05
N SER A 202 -15.71 -3.65 18.67
CA SER A 202 -15.98 -4.90 17.96
C SER A 202 -17.29 -4.84 17.16
N GLU A 203 -18.38 -4.36 17.76
CA GLU A 203 -19.64 -4.12 17.05
C GLU A 203 -19.45 -3.16 15.88
N ARG A 204 -18.77 -2.02 16.13
CA ARG A 204 -18.48 -1.02 15.11
C ARG A 204 -17.63 -1.57 13.99
N PHE A 205 -16.64 -2.41 14.28
CA PHE A 205 -15.82 -3.05 13.26
C PHE A 205 -16.67 -3.92 12.33
N GLN A 206 -17.60 -4.70 12.88
CA GLN A 206 -18.51 -5.53 12.07
C GLN A 206 -19.42 -4.67 11.17
N GLU A 207 -19.95 -3.56 11.67
CA GLU A 207 -20.73 -2.60 10.86
C GLU A 207 -19.90 -2.04 9.69
N LEU A 208 -18.66 -1.63 9.96
CA LEU A 208 -17.76 -1.10 8.94
C LEU A 208 -17.42 -2.16 7.88
N GLN A 209 -17.17 -3.40 8.28
CA GLN A 209 -16.94 -4.50 7.33
C GLN A 209 -18.17 -4.74 6.43
N GLN A 210 -19.38 -4.69 6.98
CA GLN A 210 -20.60 -4.81 6.20
C GLN A 210 -20.79 -3.63 5.23
N ASN A 211 -20.43 -2.42 5.64
CA ASN A 211 -20.49 -1.24 4.78
C ASN A 211 -19.45 -1.29 3.66
N LEU A 212 -18.24 -1.79 3.96
CA LEU A 212 -17.20 -1.99 2.96
C LEU A 212 -17.63 -3.00 1.89
N ALA A 213 -18.25 -4.11 2.30
CA ALA A 213 -18.77 -5.13 1.37
C ALA A 213 -19.86 -4.60 0.42
N LYS A 214 -20.50 -3.48 0.75
CA LYS A 214 -21.48 -2.78 -0.10
C LYS A 214 -20.84 -1.75 -1.03
N CYS A 215 -19.55 -1.45 -0.87
CA CYS A 215 -18.84 -0.45 -1.66
C CYS A 215 -18.58 -0.96 -3.09
N GLN A 216 -19.52 -0.71 -4.00
CA GLN A 216 -19.48 -1.21 -5.38
C GLN A 216 -18.22 -0.80 -6.14
N VAL A 217 -17.70 0.43 -5.93
CA VAL A 217 -16.52 0.92 -6.66
C VAL A 217 -15.30 0.01 -6.46
N LEU A 218 -15.08 -0.52 -5.26
CA LEU A 218 -13.94 -1.41 -4.99
C LEU A 218 -14.12 -2.80 -5.60
N THR A 219 -15.37 -3.22 -5.83
CA THR A 219 -15.70 -4.50 -6.49
C THR A 219 -15.66 -4.38 -8.01
N GLU A 220 -16.18 -3.28 -8.56
CA GLU A 220 -16.24 -3.02 -10.01
C GLU A 220 -14.89 -2.57 -10.58
N GLN A 221 -14.06 -1.92 -9.76
CA GLN A 221 -12.74 -1.40 -10.14
C GLN A 221 -11.65 -1.96 -9.21
N PRO A 222 -11.37 -3.28 -9.26
CA PRO A 222 -10.38 -3.92 -8.40
C PRO A 222 -8.95 -3.39 -8.63
N HIS A 223 -8.70 -2.73 -9.77
CA HIS A 223 -7.42 -2.10 -10.08
C HIS A 223 -7.08 -0.93 -9.14
N ILE A 224 -8.06 -0.30 -8.48
CA ILE A 224 -7.83 0.86 -7.60
C ILE A 224 -6.83 0.51 -6.48
N LEU A 225 -7.17 -0.49 -5.66
CA LEU A 225 -6.29 -0.91 -4.57
C LEU A 225 -5.07 -1.70 -5.07
N ARG A 226 -5.19 -2.36 -6.22
CA ARG A 226 -4.05 -2.99 -6.89
C ARG A 226 -2.97 -1.97 -7.26
N ASN A 227 -3.36 -0.84 -7.83
CA ASN A 227 -2.44 0.23 -8.19
C ASN A 227 -1.77 0.84 -6.95
N VAL A 228 -2.50 0.95 -5.84
CA VAL A 228 -1.88 1.32 -4.55
C VAL A 228 -0.81 0.32 -4.13
N LEU A 229 -1.04 -0.98 -4.31
CA LEU A 229 -0.07 -2.02 -3.97
C LEU A 229 1.18 -1.87 -4.83
N ILE A 230 1.01 -1.83 -6.16
CA ILE A 230 2.13 -1.70 -7.09
C ILE A 230 2.89 -0.39 -6.82
N TYR A 231 2.20 0.71 -6.53
CA TYR A 231 2.83 1.98 -6.12
C TYR A 231 3.74 1.79 -4.91
N ARG A 232 3.22 1.19 -3.83
CA ARG A 232 4.01 0.99 -2.60
C ARG A 232 5.22 0.09 -2.85
N LEU A 233 5.06 -0.94 -3.69
CA LEU A 233 6.16 -1.84 -4.05
C LEU A 233 7.23 -1.13 -4.91
N TYR A 234 6.80 -0.37 -5.91
CA TYR A 234 7.66 0.33 -6.85
C TYR A 234 8.41 1.51 -6.20
N GLN A 235 7.67 2.38 -5.52
CA GLN A 235 8.16 3.64 -4.95
C GLN A 235 9.11 3.42 -3.77
N ASN A 236 8.79 2.47 -2.90
CA ASN A 236 9.60 2.26 -1.68
C ASN A 236 10.71 1.23 -1.89
N VAL A 237 10.83 0.67 -3.10
CA VAL A 237 11.66 -0.52 -3.37
C VAL A 237 11.39 -1.58 -2.30
N PHE A 238 10.11 -1.86 -2.07
CA PHE A 238 9.63 -2.70 -0.97
C PHE A 238 10.33 -4.07 -0.94
N PRO A 239 10.74 -4.59 0.23
CA PRO A 239 10.46 -4.11 1.60
C PRO A 239 11.28 -2.91 2.08
N GLY A 240 12.12 -2.35 1.22
CA GLY A 240 13.00 -1.23 1.49
C GLY A 240 14.46 -1.61 1.27
N ILE A 241 15.27 -0.65 0.85
CA ILE A 241 16.70 -0.84 0.60
C ILE A 241 17.39 -1.13 1.93
N LYS A 242 18.15 -2.24 2.01
CA LYS A 242 18.83 -2.68 3.25
C LYS A 242 17.87 -2.88 4.44
N CYS A 243 16.61 -3.24 4.17
CA CYS A 243 15.66 -3.56 5.23
C CYS A 243 16.10 -4.85 5.96
N GLU A 244 16.16 -4.80 7.30
CA GLU A 244 16.60 -5.94 8.12
C GLU A 244 15.44 -6.75 8.71
N ASN A 245 14.24 -6.16 8.77
CA ASN A 245 13.04 -6.76 9.35
C ASN A 245 11.87 -6.70 8.37
N TYR A 246 11.76 -7.74 7.55
CA TYR A 246 10.73 -7.85 6.52
C TYR A 246 9.33 -8.03 7.10
N GLY A 247 9.21 -8.62 8.30
CA GLY A 247 7.94 -8.71 9.01
C GLY A 247 7.35 -7.34 9.36
N LEU A 248 8.18 -6.40 9.84
CA LEU A 248 7.74 -5.03 10.13
C LEU A 248 7.34 -4.28 8.85
N ALA A 249 8.11 -4.42 7.78
CA ALA A 249 7.77 -3.83 6.48
C ALA A 249 6.42 -4.37 5.98
N PHE A 250 6.19 -5.68 6.09
CA PHE A 250 4.93 -6.31 5.74
C PHE A 250 3.76 -5.82 6.61
N GLN A 251 3.94 -5.78 7.93
CA GLN A 251 2.93 -5.28 8.86
C GLN A 251 2.51 -3.85 8.51
N ALA A 252 3.48 -2.99 8.20
CA ALA A 252 3.21 -1.62 7.78
C ALA A 252 2.39 -1.59 6.48
N LEU A 253 2.77 -2.40 5.48
CA LEU A 253 2.04 -2.51 4.22
C LEU A 253 0.59 -2.97 4.45
N THR A 254 0.35 -4.08 5.15
CA THR A 254 -1.02 -4.58 5.34
C THR A 254 -1.86 -3.65 6.22
N ARG A 255 -1.23 -2.97 7.20
CA ARG A 255 -1.89 -1.92 7.99
C ARG A 255 -2.37 -0.79 7.09
N GLN A 256 -1.58 -0.37 6.11
CA GLN A 256 -1.99 0.67 5.17
C GLN A 256 -3.25 0.28 4.38
N PHE A 257 -3.34 -0.95 3.89
CA PHE A 257 -4.52 -1.46 3.19
C PHE A 257 -5.74 -1.57 4.11
N PHE A 258 -5.55 -2.09 5.33
CA PHE A 258 -6.60 -2.14 6.34
C PHE A 258 -7.16 -0.74 6.64
N GLN A 259 -6.28 0.23 6.87
CA GLN A 259 -6.65 1.61 7.14
C GLN A 259 -7.43 2.23 5.99
N LEU A 260 -6.99 2.07 4.74
CA LEU A 260 -7.69 2.58 3.56
C LEU A 260 -9.10 1.97 3.43
N LYS A 261 -9.21 0.65 3.54
CA LYS A 261 -10.50 -0.06 3.52
C LYS A 261 -11.44 0.46 4.61
N MET A 262 -10.96 0.58 5.84
CA MET A 262 -11.77 1.09 6.95
C MET A 262 -12.10 2.58 6.80
N LEU A 263 -11.21 3.37 6.20
CA LEU A 263 -11.45 4.79 5.94
C LEU A 263 -12.61 4.98 4.97
N PHE A 264 -12.63 4.20 3.88
CA PHE A 264 -13.75 4.16 2.95
C PHE A 264 -15.05 3.70 3.64
N ALA A 265 -14.98 2.68 4.49
CA ALA A 265 -16.14 2.20 5.24
C ALA A 265 -16.72 3.24 6.22
N VAL A 266 -15.85 4.00 6.91
CA VAL A 266 -16.28 5.07 7.83
C VAL A 266 -16.96 6.19 7.06
N TRP A 267 -16.43 6.53 5.89
CA TRP A 267 -17.01 7.55 5.01
C TRP A 267 -18.37 7.12 4.44
N SER A 268 -18.47 5.88 3.97
CA SER A 268 -19.70 5.36 3.36
C SER A 268 -20.82 5.02 4.35
N ALA A 269 -20.55 5.00 5.66
CA ALA A 269 -21.53 4.57 6.66
C ALA A 269 -22.89 5.31 6.63
N ASP A 270 -22.89 6.60 6.27
CA ASP A 270 -24.11 7.43 6.19
C ASP A 270 -24.45 7.82 4.74
N ARG A 271 -23.76 7.24 3.76
CA ARG A 271 -23.87 7.61 2.34
C ARG A 271 -24.26 6.38 1.52
N GLN A 272 -25.02 6.60 0.44
CA GLN A 272 -25.42 5.48 -0.42
C GLN A 272 -24.26 4.94 -1.26
N MET A 273 -23.36 5.81 -1.74
CA MET A 273 -22.23 5.42 -2.59
C MET A 273 -21.02 6.34 -2.35
N LEU A 274 -19.81 5.79 -2.57
CA LEU A 274 -18.55 6.52 -2.65
C LEU A 274 -18.32 6.93 -4.11
N SER A 275 -18.14 8.22 -4.36
CA SER A 275 -17.74 8.74 -5.67
C SER A 275 -16.22 8.67 -5.88
N ASP A 276 -15.79 8.66 -7.14
CA ASP A 276 -14.37 8.71 -7.51
C ASP A 276 -13.65 9.90 -6.87
N GLY A 277 -14.32 11.06 -6.81
CA GLY A 277 -13.78 12.26 -6.17
C GLY A 277 -13.53 12.06 -4.67
N GLU A 278 -14.45 11.43 -3.95
CA GLU A 278 -14.27 11.14 -2.53
C GLU A 278 -13.15 10.12 -2.28
N ILE A 279 -13.04 9.09 -3.13
CA ILE A 279 -11.95 8.12 -3.06
C ILE A 279 -10.59 8.83 -3.23
N VAL A 280 -10.46 9.69 -4.24
CA VAL A 280 -9.25 10.51 -4.46
C VAL A 280 -8.92 11.34 -3.22
N THR A 281 -9.89 12.07 -2.67
CA THR A 281 -9.67 12.96 -1.51
C THR A 281 -9.33 12.19 -0.24
N LEU A 282 -9.98 11.05 0.01
CA LEU A 282 -9.70 10.21 1.17
C LEU A 282 -8.32 9.57 1.06
N PHE A 283 -7.97 9.03 -0.11
CA PHE A 283 -6.67 8.40 -0.35
C PHE A 283 -5.53 9.40 -0.27
N SER A 284 -5.64 10.56 -0.94
CA SER A 284 -4.58 11.58 -0.94
C SER A 284 -4.33 12.15 0.47
N ALA A 285 -5.41 12.43 1.22
CA ALA A 285 -5.31 12.92 2.58
C ALA A 285 -4.73 11.86 3.53
N TRP A 286 -5.12 10.59 3.37
CA TRP A 286 -4.54 9.49 4.13
C TRP A 286 -3.06 9.30 3.79
N PHE A 287 -2.69 9.34 2.51
CA PHE A 287 -1.31 9.16 2.07
C PHE A 287 -0.40 10.24 2.65
N GLY A 288 -0.84 11.51 2.57
CA GLY A 288 -0.11 12.62 3.16
C GLY A 288 -0.02 12.54 4.70
N TRP A 289 -1.02 11.96 5.38
CA TRP A 289 -0.94 11.72 6.82
C TRP A 289 0.00 10.56 7.18
N ASP A 290 -0.08 9.44 6.45
CA ASP A 290 0.73 8.23 6.68
C ASP A 290 2.23 8.52 6.52
N GLY A 291 2.63 9.28 5.49
CA GLY A 291 4.02 9.67 5.29
C GLY A 291 4.59 10.61 6.36
N ASN A 292 3.74 11.35 7.08
CA ASN A 292 4.14 12.28 8.14
C ASN A 292 3.95 11.71 9.55
N CYS A 293 3.31 10.54 9.68
CA CYS A 293 3.10 9.92 10.97
C CYS A 293 4.43 9.37 11.50
N PRO A 294 4.86 9.72 12.73
CA PRO A 294 6.01 9.09 13.34
C PRO A 294 5.80 7.57 13.31
N GLN A 295 6.68 6.85 12.63
CA GLN A 295 6.74 5.41 12.82
C GLN A 295 7.16 5.22 14.27
N ALA A 296 6.30 4.59 15.08
CA ALA A 296 6.70 4.21 16.44
C ALA A 296 8.00 3.43 16.31
N GLU A 297 9.04 3.85 17.04
CA GLU A 297 10.29 3.10 17.11
C GLU A 297 9.90 1.66 17.38
N ALA A 298 10.20 0.79 16.42
CA ALA A 298 9.91 -0.61 16.57
C ALA A 298 10.73 -1.06 17.79
N ALA A 299 10.06 -1.25 18.93
CA ALA A 299 10.58 -2.11 19.97
C ALA A 299 11.09 -3.38 19.28
N ALA A 300 12.08 -4.06 19.84
CA ALA A 300 12.67 -5.26 19.25
C ALA A 300 11.64 -6.40 19.12
N VAL A 301 10.77 -6.27 18.13
CA VAL A 301 9.67 -7.15 17.80
C VAL A 301 10.18 -8.04 16.69
N SER A 302 10.08 -9.35 16.88
CA SER A 302 10.56 -10.30 15.90
C SER A 302 9.85 -10.12 14.56
N SER A 303 10.56 -10.43 13.47
CA SER A 303 9.97 -10.44 12.14
C SER A 303 8.76 -11.37 12.08
N ASP A 304 8.82 -12.55 12.71
CA ASP A 304 7.71 -13.52 12.72
C ASP A 304 6.45 -12.97 13.40
N PHE A 305 6.60 -12.29 14.55
CA PHE A 305 5.45 -11.68 15.22
C PHE A 305 4.85 -10.56 14.36
N SER A 306 5.69 -9.70 13.80
CA SER A 306 5.23 -8.59 12.94
C SER A 306 4.52 -9.12 11.70
N LEU A 307 5.04 -10.19 11.10
CA LEU A 307 4.42 -10.88 9.98
C LEU A 307 3.05 -11.46 10.36
N LEU A 308 2.93 -12.11 11.52
CA LEU A 308 1.66 -12.63 12.03
C LEU A 308 0.62 -11.51 12.20
N VAL A 309 1.03 -10.39 12.80
CA VAL A 309 0.17 -9.20 12.90
C VAL A 309 -0.25 -8.75 11.50
N GLY A 310 0.69 -8.64 10.57
CA GLY A 310 0.42 -8.24 9.19
C GLY A 310 -0.60 -9.16 8.49
N LEU A 311 -0.45 -10.48 8.62
CA LEU A 311 -1.34 -11.49 8.04
C LEU A 311 -2.75 -11.42 8.66
N SER A 312 -2.84 -11.14 9.96
CA SER A 312 -4.14 -11.04 10.65
C SER A 312 -5.03 -9.92 10.10
N LEU A 313 -4.43 -8.89 9.49
CA LEU A 313 -5.13 -7.74 8.90
C LEU A 313 -5.69 -8.01 7.50
N LEU A 314 -5.32 -9.11 6.84
CA LEU A 314 -5.74 -9.42 5.46
C LEU A 314 -7.11 -10.09 5.37
N ILE A 315 -7.53 -10.77 6.43
CA ILE A 315 -8.71 -11.63 6.38
C ILE A 315 -9.95 -10.77 6.64
N ASP A 316 -10.83 -10.63 5.64
CA ASP A 316 -12.03 -9.79 5.73
C ASP A 316 -13.27 -10.53 6.31
N ARG A 317 -13.08 -11.68 6.96
CA ARG A 317 -14.16 -12.50 7.55
C ARG A 317 -14.46 -12.12 9.02
N PRO A 318 -15.74 -12.15 9.46
CA PRO A 318 -16.20 -11.73 10.79
C PRO A 318 -15.75 -12.61 11.96
#